data_AF-A0A7X6YL09-F1
#
_entry.id   AF-A0A7X6YL09-F1
#
_cell.length_a   1.000
_cell.length_b   1.000
_cell.length_c   1.000
_cell.angle_alpha   90.00
_cell.angle_beta   90.00
_cell.angle_gamma   90.00
#
_symmetry.space_group_name_H-M   'P 1'
#
loop_
_entity.id
_entity.type
_entity.pdbx_description
1 polymer ?
#
loop_
_entity_poly.entity_id
_entity_poly.type
_entity_poly.pdbx_seq_one_letter_code
_entity_poly.pdbx_strand_id
1 'polypeptide(L)'
;MAVNSPNSPRQKMINLMYLVFIAMLALNVSAEVLDGFGLVDNSLRDSSGIMTDRNDLIMNELAQYSRQNPEKAKEWYNKGLEVRKMTDSLTAYIHQLKYLMVREADGRKADISNIKHKDDLESASLVILSPIKGEGKKLKNAIDDYRYNITQFVQNPARREIIERSLSTQTTGGKSWEATRFENIPLAAAVTMLTKIENDVIAAEGDALENILNSVDVGDFRVNELNAYVIPESDIVFRGGNYRARVVLSAQDTTRHPVLNLNGTTPVLEGNGTFTIHANNTGTFPVEGYLEISDVSGTITRREFQSSYTVIETMATIAPSLMNVLYAGIDNEVSISVPGVSPQNINATMTNGILSRRGNMWAATPTVVGKEAVITVTVDEPGGTARQLASREFRVRALPDPTPFISYRDSDGNPVTFKGGSISKSVLINAEGIQAAIDDGILNIPFRVNGFRTVFFDSMGNAIPEVSDGNSFSQRQKEQIRRLARGSYFYVSGIRAIGPDGMERDIAVIEVQVN
;
A
#
# COMPACT_ATOMS: atom_id res chain seq x y z
N MET A 1 86.11 -34.17 79.67
CA MET A 1 84.90 -33.41 79.29
C MET A 1 85.33 -32.04 78.76
N ALA A 2 85.36 -31.86 77.45
CA ALA A 2 85.61 -30.55 76.85
C ALA A 2 84.29 -29.79 76.79
N VAL A 3 84.28 -28.61 77.42
CA VAL A 3 83.12 -27.72 77.58
C VAL A 3 82.67 -27.23 76.20
N ASN A 4 81.49 -27.66 75.76
CA ASN A 4 80.88 -27.25 74.50
C ASN A 4 80.42 -25.79 74.64
N SER A 5 81.23 -24.85 74.18
CA SER A 5 80.92 -23.41 74.24
C SER A 5 79.85 -23.09 73.18
N PRO A 6 78.67 -22.57 73.54
CA PRO A 6 77.55 -22.33 72.60
C PRO A 6 77.82 -21.21 71.57
N ASN A 7 79.03 -20.64 71.55
CA ASN A 7 79.45 -19.52 70.72
C ASN A 7 80.81 -19.76 70.02
N SER A 8 81.14 -21.00 69.67
CA SER A 8 82.33 -21.25 68.85
C SER A 8 82.17 -20.63 67.44
N PRO A 9 83.25 -20.12 66.79
CA PRO A 9 83.19 -19.56 65.44
C PRO A 9 82.54 -20.51 64.41
N ARG A 10 82.73 -21.82 64.60
CA ARG A 10 82.08 -22.88 63.81
C ARG A 10 80.56 -22.89 63.96
N GLN A 11 80.04 -22.73 65.19
CA GLN A 11 78.59 -22.66 65.44
C GLN A 11 77.98 -21.41 64.79
N LYS A 12 78.70 -20.28 64.82
CA LYS A 12 78.27 -19.03 64.16
C LYS A 12 78.25 -19.16 62.64
N MET A 13 79.23 -19.84 62.04
CA MET A 13 79.21 -20.13 60.60
C MET A 13 78.06 -21.07 60.24
N ILE A 14 77.79 -22.11 61.03
CA ILE A 14 76.67 -23.02 60.80
C ILE A 14 75.34 -22.25 60.91
N ASN A 15 75.16 -21.43 61.95
CA ASN A 15 73.94 -20.63 62.10
C ASN A 15 73.77 -19.61 60.96
N LEU A 16 74.86 -18.98 60.50
CA LEU A 16 74.83 -18.08 59.34
C LEU A 16 74.42 -18.85 58.07
N MET A 17 74.97 -20.04 57.84
CA MET A 17 74.60 -20.88 56.70
C MET A 17 73.14 -21.33 56.77
N TYR A 18 72.61 -21.71 57.94
CA TYR A 18 71.19 -22.03 58.11
C TYR A 18 70.30 -20.81 57.86
N LEU A 19 70.70 -19.62 58.32
CA LEU A 19 69.93 -18.39 58.11
C LEU A 19 69.95 -17.97 56.64
N VAL A 20 71.09 -18.10 55.96
CA VAL A 20 71.20 -17.89 54.50
C VAL A 20 70.39 -18.93 53.73
N PHE A 21 70.41 -20.19 54.15
CA PHE A 21 69.63 -21.25 53.50
C PHE A 21 68.11 -21.06 53.69
N ILE A 22 67.67 -20.70 54.90
CA ILE A 22 66.26 -20.36 55.17
C ILE A 22 65.87 -19.10 54.39
N ALA A 23 66.73 -18.09 54.31
CA ALA A 23 66.48 -16.90 53.50
C ALA A 23 66.42 -17.22 51.99
N MET A 24 67.28 -18.11 51.48
CA MET A 24 67.23 -18.58 50.09
C MET A 24 65.96 -19.40 49.79
N LEU A 25 65.57 -20.30 50.69
CA LEU A 25 64.31 -21.04 50.56
C LEU A 25 63.08 -20.13 50.65
N ALA A 26 63.15 -19.06 51.44
CA ALA A 26 62.06 -18.09 51.57
C ALA A 26 61.99 -17.09 50.39
N LEU A 27 63.10 -16.85 49.68
CA LEU A 27 63.14 -16.03 48.47
C LEU A 27 62.62 -16.77 47.23
N ASN A 28 62.73 -18.09 47.21
CA ASN A 28 62.21 -18.92 46.12
C ASN A 28 60.71 -19.19 46.32
N VAL A 29 59.94 -19.05 45.23
CA VAL A 29 58.51 -19.35 45.24
C VAL A 29 58.30 -20.85 45.41
N SER A 30 57.36 -21.26 46.26
CA SER A 30 57.05 -22.68 46.48
C SER A 30 56.60 -23.38 45.20
N ALA A 31 57.03 -24.62 44.98
CA ALA A 31 56.72 -25.39 43.77
C ALA A 31 55.21 -25.51 43.49
N GLU A 32 54.38 -25.66 44.54
CA GLU A 32 52.91 -25.73 44.43
C GLU A 32 52.30 -24.44 43.83
N VAL A 33 52.85 -23.27 44.16
CA VAL A 33 52.41 -21.98 43.60
C VAL A 33 52.80 -21.87 42.11
N LEU A 34 53.96 -22.38 41.73
CA LEU A 34 54.41 -22.41 40.33
C LEU A 34 53.60 -23.38 39.47
N ASP A 35 53.20 -24.53 40.03
CA ASP A 35 52.25 -25.43 39.39
C ASP A 35 50.85 -24.81 39.27
N GLY A 36 50.44 -24.00 40.27
CA GLY A 36 49.24 -23.18 40.21
C GLY A 36 49.21 -22.23 39.00
N PHE A 37 50.33 -21.57 38.69
CA PHE A 37 50.43 -20.75 37.47
C PHE A 37 50.26 -21.57 36.19
N GLY A 38 50.81 -22.79 36.14
CA GLY A 38 50.61 -23.70 35.01
C GLY A 38 49.14 -24.10 34.81
N LEU A 39 48.39 -24.33 35.90
CA LEU A 39 46.95 -24.60 35.83
C LEU A 39 46.15 -23.40 35.31
N VAL A 40 46.51 -22.18 35.75
CA VAL A 40 45.88 -20.95 35.25
C VAL A 40 46.21 -20.74 33.78
N ASP A 41 47.46 -20.94 33.36
CA ASP A 41 47.88 -20.81 31.97
C ASP A 41 47.13 -21.79 31.06
N ASN A 42 46.98 -23.05 31.46
CA ASN A 42 46.19 -24.04 30.72
C ASN A 42 44.73 -23.62 30.60
N SER A 43 44.10 -23.18 31.70
CA SER A 43 42.72 -22.68 31.68
C SER A 43 42.56 -21.45 30.76
N LEU A 44 43.54 -20.55 30.75
CA LEU A 44 43.55 -19.40 29.85
C LEU A 44 43.71 -19.83 28.39
N ARG A 45 44.53 -20.84 28.07
CA ARG A 45 44.64 -21.39 26.71
C ARG A 45 43.36 -22.09 26.25
N ASP A 46 42.71 -22.83 27.14
CA ASP A 46 41.40 -23.44 26.83
C ASP A 46 40.36 -22.34 26.54
N SER A 47 40.35 -21.28 27.36
CA SER A 47 39.50 -20.11 27.12
C SER A 47 39.85 -19.41 25.81
N SER A 48 41.13 -19.33 25.44
CA SER A 48 41.57 -18.73 24.18
C SER A 48 41.02 -19.52 22.99
N GLY A 49 41.15 -20.85 23.03
CA GLY A 49 40.61 -21.75 22.01
C GLY A 49 39.11 -21.60 21.83
N ILE A 50 38.34 -21.57 22.92
CA ILE A 50 36.88 -21.36 22.88
C ILE A 50 36.52 -20.00 22.26
N MET A 51 37.25 -18.95 22.61
CA MET A 51 37.02 -17.61 22.04
C MET A 51 37.37 -17.57 20.54
N THR A 52 38.46 -18.22 20.13
CA THR A 52 38.83 -18.36 18.72
C THR A 52 37.75 -19.10 17.94
N ASP A 53 37.26 -20.25 18.44
CA ASP A 53 36.19 -21.02 17.81
C ASP A 53 34.91 -20.17 17.66
N ARG A 54 34.57 -19.38 18.68
CA ARG A 54 33.44 -18.44 18.61
C ARG A 54 33.66 -17.36 17.54
N ASN A 55 34.87 -16.78 17.46
CA ASN A 55 35.21 -15.77 16.47
C ASN A 55 35.19 -16.35 15.05
N ASP A 56 35.54 -17.62 14.88
CA ASP A 56 35.48 -18.34 13.61
C ASP A 56 34.03 -18.56 13.14
N LEU A 57 33.11 -18.84 14.06
CA LEU A 57 31.68 -18.92 13.73
C LEU A 57 31.15 -17.59 13.20
N ILE A 58 31.48 -16.47 13.85
CA ILE A 58 31.09 -15.12 13.40
C ILE A 58 31.68 -14.83 12.01
N MET A 59 32.95 -15.16 11.79
CA MET A 59 33.62 -14.95 10.50
C MET A 59 33.00 -15.81 9.38
N ASN A 60 32.61 -17.04 9.70
CA ASN A 60 31.90 -17.93 8.77
C ASN A 60 30.51 -17.37 8.42
N GLU A 61 29.78 -16.81 9.38
CA GLU A 61 28.50 -16.15 9.14
C GLU A 61 28.66 -14.93 8.22
N LEU A 62 29.65 -14.07 8.48
CA LEU A 62 30.01 -12.96 7.59
C LEU A 62 30.36 -13.42 6.16
N ALA A 63 31.09 -14.54 6.04
CA ALA A 63 31.41 -15.13 4.74
C ALA A 63 30.16 -15.61 4.00
N GLN A 64 29.18 -16.19 4.72
CA GLN A 64 27.91 -16.61 4.15
C GLN A 64 27.09 -15.40 3.68
N TYR A 65 26.96 -14.35 4.49
CA TYR A 65 26.29 -13.12 4.07
C TYR A 65 26.96 -12.48 2.86
N SER A 66 28.29 -12.46 2.80
CA SER A 66 29.01 -11.94 1.63
C SER A 66 28.76 -12.76 0.35
N ARG A 67 28.52 -14.08 0.45
CA ARG A 67 28.15 -14.92 -0.70
C ARG A 67 26.70 -14.69 -1.14
N GLN A 68 25.79 -14.50 -0.19
CA GLN A 68 24.36 -14.30 -0.48
C GLN A 68 24.07 -12.89 -0.98
N ASN A 69 24.72 -11.87 -0.42
CA ASN A 69 24.55 -10.47 -0.79
C ASN A 69 25.91 -9.75 -0.94
N PRO A 70 26.60 -9.93 -2.08
CA PRO A 70 27.94 -9.37 -2.30
C PRO A 70 27.99 -7.84 -2.33
N GLU A 71 26.92 -7.16 -2.74
CA GLU A 71 26.90 -5.69 -2.83
C GLU A 71 26.98 -5.03 -1.45
N LYS A 72 26.33 -5.62 -0.45
CA LYS A 72 26.25 -5.08 0.91
C LYS A 72 27.32 -5.66 1.84
N ALA A 73 27.47 -6.98 1.86
CA ALA A 73 28.24 -7.67 2.90
C ALA A 73 29.74 -7.82 2.57
N LYS A 74 30.17 -7.57 1.32
CA LYS A 74 31.59 -7.72 0.93
C LYS A 74 32.52 -6.71 1.61
N GLU A 75 32.07 -5.47 1.78
CA GLU A 75 32.86 -4.45 2.50
C GLU A 75 33.05 -4.83 3.97
N TRP A 76 31.96 -5.27 4.63
CA TRP A 76 32.00 -5.71 6.03
C TRP A 76 32.83 -6.98 6.23
N TYR A 77 32.75 -7.93 5.30
CA TYR A 77 33.59 -9.12 5.32
C TYR A 77 35.08 -8.76 5.21
N ASN A 78 35.45 -7.81 4.34
CA ASN A 78 36.83 -7.33 4.23
C ASN A 78 37.32 -6.67 5.53
N LYS A 79 36.48 -5.90 6.21
CA LYS A 79 36.80 -5.34 7.54
C LYS A 79 37.01 -6.44 8.59
N GLY A 80 36.19 -7.50 8.56
CA GLY A 80 36.39 -8.67 9.42
C GLY A 80 37.73 -9.39 9.16
N LEU A 81 38.14 -9.51 7.90
CA LEU A 81 39.46 -10.07 7.53
C LEU A 81 40.62 -9.20 8.01
N GLU A 82 40.47 -7.88 7.98
CA GLU A 82 41.47 -6.94 8.50
C GLU A 82 41.65 -7.10 10.01
N VAL A 83 40.55 -7.16 10.75
CA VAL A 83 40.54 -7.42 12.19
C VAL A 83 41.25 -8.74 12.51
N ARG A 84 40.87 -9.85 11.85
CA ARG A 84 41.50 -11.17 12.04
C ARG A 84 43.02 -11.11 11.81
N LYS A 85 43.44 -10.48 10.72
CA LYS A 85 44.86 -10.36 10.35
C LYS A 85 45.66 -9.59 11.41
N MET A 86 45.09 -8.53 11.97
CA MET A 86 45.72 -7.78 13.06
C MET A 86 45.85 -8.63 14.32
N THR A 87 44.79 -9.36 14.69
CA THR A 87 44.76 -10.26 15.83
C THR A 87 45.82 -11.35 15.69
N ASP A 88 45.82 -12.07 14.57
CA ASP A 88 46.80 -13.14 14.27
C ASP A 88 48.25 -12.63 14.33
N SER A 89 48.50 -11.40 13.85
CA SER A 89 49.83 -10.81 13.90
C SER A 89 50.31 -10.56 15.33
N LEU A 90 49.43 -10.09 16.22
CA LEU A 90 49.78 -9.79 17.61
C LEU A 90 49.88 -11.08 18.46
N THR A 91 48.96 -12.03 18.28
CA THR A 91 49.00 -13.33 18.98
C THR A 91 50.23 -14.14 18.59
N ALA A 92 50.59 -14.18 17.30
CA ALA A 92 51.82 -14.82 16.84
C ALA A 92 53.08 -14.17 17.44
N TYR A 93 53.11 -12.84 17.56
CA TYR A 93 54.20 -12.12 18.20
C TYR A 93 54.30 -12.45 19.70
N ILE A 94 53.17 -12.46 20.42
CA ILE A 94 53.10 -12.86 21.83
C ILE A 94 53.59 -14.31 22.02
N HIS A 95 53.17 -15.22 21.15
CA HIS A 95 53.61 -16.62 21.18
C HIS A 95 55.12 -16.74 20.97
N GLN A 96 55.68 -15.95 20.05
CA GLN A 96 57.13 -15.89 19.83
C GLN A 96 57.87 -15.36 21.07
N LEU A 97 57.33 -14.36 21.78
CA LEU A 97 57.92 -13.88 23.04
C LEU A 97 57.90 -14.95 24.13
N LYS A 98 56.79 -15.67 24.31
CA LYS A 98 56.70 -16.81 25.24
C LYS A 98 57.77 -17.85 24.93
N TYR A 99 57.94 -18.21 23.65
CA TYR A 99 58.98 -19.15 23.24
C TYR A 99 60.39 -18.65 23.55
N LEU A 100 60.68 -17.37 23.29
CA LEU A 100 61.99 -16.77 23.58
C LEU A 100 62.31 -16.81 25.07
N MET A 101 61.34 -16.50 25.94
CA MET A 101 61.51 -16.57 27.40
C MET A 101 61.80 -17.99 27.87
N VAL A 102 61.02 -18.97 27.41
CA VAL A 102 61.22 -20.38 27.79
C VAL A 102 62.55 -20.92 27.24
N ARG A 103 62.96 -20.49 26.04
CA ARG A 103 64.25 -20.88 25.46
C ARG A 103 65.45 -20.33 26.22
N GLU A 104 65.31 -19.13 26.78
CA GLU A 104 66.37 -18.56 27.61
C GLU A 104 66.58 -19.39 28.89
N ALA A 105 65.49 -19.87 29.51
CA ALA A 105 65.55 -20.68 30.73
C ALA A 105 65.88 -22.17 30.49
N ASP A 106 65.19 -22.82 29.54
CA ASP A 106 65.25 -24.28 29.32
C ASP A 106 66.24 -24.68 28.19
N GLY A 107 66.80 -23.70 27.49
CA GLY A 107 67.75 -23.90 26.40
C GLY A 107 67.11 -24.37 25.09
N ARG A 108 67.86 -25.12 24.25
CA ARG A 108 67.43 -25.49 22.88
C ARG A 108 66.21 -26.43 22.80
N LYS A 109 65.80 -27.04 23.92
CA LYS A 109 64.63 -27.94 24.01
C LYS A 109 63.47 -27.24 24.73
N ALA A 110 63.26 -25.96 24.43
CA ALA A 110 62.20 -25.14 25.00
C ALA A 110 60.82 -25.66 24.60
N ASP A 111 59.92 -25.78 25.58
CA ASP A 111 58.54 -26.18 25.37
C ASP A 111 57.62 -25.30 26.24
N ILE A 112 56.76 -24.51 25.59
CA ILE A 112 55.84 -23.58 26.27
C ILE A 112 54.77 -24.36 27.07
N SER A 113 54.49 -25.61 26.70
CA SER A 113 53.53 -26.46 27.42
C SER A 113 54.13 -27.14 28.65
N ASN A 114 55.46 -27.27 28.71
CA ASN A 114 56.15 -27.97 29.78
C ASN A 114 57.46 -27.26 30.17
N ILE A 115 57.32 -26.13 30.87
CA ILE A 115 58.42 -25.32 31.38
C ILE A 115 59.10 -26.04 32.55
N LYS A 116 60.42 -26.22 32.48
CA LYS A 116 61.19 -26.89 33.55
C LYS A 116 61.64 -25.93 34.63
N HIS A 117 62.25 -24.81 34.25
CA HIS A 117 62.70 -23.78 35.20
C HIS A 117 61.62 -22.72 35.44
N LYS A 118 60.49 -23.15 36.02
CA LYS A 118 59.30 -22.30 36.26
C LYS A 118 59.58 -21.12 37.20
N ASP A 119 60.53 -21.30 38.11
CA ASP A 119 60.96 -20.38 39.16
C ASP A 119 61.96 -19.32 38.67
N ASP A 120 62.49 -19.45 37.46
CA ASP A 120 63.51 -18.54 36.95
C ASP A 120 63.01 -17.09 36.86
N LEU A 121 63.75 -16.17 37.47
CA LEU A 121 63.41 -14.75 37.59
C LEU A 121 64.08 -13.90 36.49
N GLU A 122 65.11 -14.44 35.84
CA GLU A 122 65.97 -13.66 34.93
C GLU A 122 65.51 -13.76 33.47
N SER A 123 65.06 -14.91 32.99
CA SER A 123 64.76 -15.11 31.56
C SER A 123 63.69 -14.17 31.02
N ALA A 124 62.60 -13.97 31.76
CA ALA A 124 61.55 -13.04 31.37
C ALA A 124 62.06 -11.59 31.34
N SER A 125 62.80 -11.20 32.38
CA SER A 125 63.41 -9.88 32.51
C SER A 125 64.41 -9.62 31.38
N LEU A 126 65.22 -10.60 30.99
CA LEU A 126 66.21 -10.46 29.93
C LEU A 126 65.57 -10.26 28.56
N VAL A 127 64.56 -11.07 28.21
CA VAL A 127 63.88 -10.98 26.91
C VAL A 127 63.10 -9.67 26.76
N ILE A 128 62.46 -9.20 27.84
CA ILE A 128 61.58 -8.03 27.80
C ILE A 128 62.32 -6.72 28.07
N LEU A 129 63.25 -6.70 29.03
CA LEU A 129 63.86 -5.48 29.59
C LEU A 129 65.33 -5.27 29.19
N SER A 130 65.94 -6.19 28.42
CA SER A 130 67.34 -6.02 27.99
C SER A 130 67.58 -4.66 27.32
N PRO A 131 68.62 -3.90 27.71
CA PRO A 131 68.91 -2.59 27.11
C PRO A 131 69.21 -2.63 25.61
N ILE A 132 69.65 -3.79 25.08
CA ILE A 132 70.08 -3.95 23.69
C ILE A 132 69.04 -4.71 22.85
N LYS A 133 68.39 -5.73 23.44
CA LYS A 133 67.47 -6.63 22.73
C LYS A 133 66.07 -6.73 23.36
N GLY A 134 65.74 -5.84 24.29
CA GLY A 134 64.46 -5.87 25.00
C GLY A 134 63.28 -5.69 24.06
N GLU A 135 62.38 -6.66 24.04
CA GLU A 135 61.17 -6.64 23.21
C GLU A 135 59.98 -5.95 23.90
N GLY A 136 60.12 -5.53 25.16
CA GLY A 136 59.03 -4.97 25.98
C GLY A 136 58.39 -3.70 25.41
N LYS A 137 59.20 -2.75 24.94
CA LYS A 137 58.67 -1.52 24.29
C LYS A 137 57.93 -1.83 22.99
N LYS A 138 58.42 -2.78 22.21
CA LYS A 138 57.76 -3.22 20.97
C LYS A 138 56.45 -3.91 21.26
N LEU A 139 56.39 -4.77 22.28
CA LEU A 139 55.15 -5.40 22.74
C LEU A 139 54.13 -4.36 23.20
N LYS A 140 54.56 -3.40 24.01
CA LYS A 140 53.71 -2.30 24.44
C LYS A 140 53.12 -1.53 23.25
N ASN A 141 53.97 -1.11 22.32
CA ASN A 141 53.53 -0.39 21.13
C ASN A 141 52.60 -1.24 20.26
N ALA A 142 52.89 -2.53 20.06
CA ALA A 142 52.03 -3.42 19.30
C ALA A 142 50.64 -3.59 19.94
N ILE A 143 50.54 -3.62 21.27
CA ILE A 143 49.27 -3.64 22.00
C ILE A 143 48.54 -2.30 21.84
N ASP A 144 49.26 -1.17 21.95
CA ASP A 144 48.69 0.17 21.79
C ASP A 144 48.16 0.41 20.38
N ASP A 145 48.91 0.00 19.35
CA ASP A 145 48.53 0.07 17.94
C ASP A 145 47.32 -0.82 17.65
N TYR A 146 47.32 -2.05 18.17
CA TYR A 146 46.17 -2.95 18.05
C TYR A 146 44.93 -2.36 18.72
N ARG A 147 45.05 -1.84 19.94
CA ARG A 147 43.96 -1.17 20.67
C ARG A 147 43.41 0.02 19.89
N TYR A 148 44.27 0.85 19.31
CA TYR A 148 43.83 2.00 18.51
C TYR A 148 43.08 1.58 17.24
N ASN A 149 43.58 0.57 16.53
CA ASN A 149 42.98 0.11 15.28
C ASN A 149 41.67 -0.67 15.53
N ILE A 150 41.64 -1.58 16.51
CA ILE A 150 40.46 -2.42 16.79
C ILE A 150 39.26 -1.59 17.25
N THR A 151 39.50 -0.50 17.99
CA THR A 151 38.45 0.40 18.48
C THR A 151 37.78 1.22 17.38
N GLN A 152 38.41 1.36 16.20
CA GLN A 152 37.79 1.98 15.02
C GLN A 152 36.67 1.12 14.43
N PHE A 153 36.73 -0.21 14.63
CA PHE A 153 35.73 -1.15 14.15
C PHE A 153 34.54 -1.33 15.12
N VAL A 154 34.60 -0.71 16.30
CA VAL A 154 33.54 -0.79 17.32
C VAL A 154 32.84 0.55 17.43
N GLN A 155 31.57 0.63 17.02
CA GLN A 155 30.81 1.88 17.06
C GLN A 155 30.28 2.22 18.47
N ASN A 156 29.91 1.20 19.26
CA ASN A 156 29.31 1.39 20.58
C ASN A 156 30.34 1.96 21.59
N PRO A 157 30.10 3.15 22.18
CA PRO A 157 31.05 3.80 23.09
C PRO A 157 31.37 2.97 24.34
N ALA A 158 30.37 2.28 24.91
CA ALA A 158 30.57 1.47 26.11
C ALA A 158 31.42 0.22 25.84
N ARG A 159 31.22 -0.43 24.68
CA ARG A 159 32.09 -1.56 24.27
C ARG A 159 33.51 -1.09 23.97
N ARG A 160 33.66 0.08 23.33
CA ARG A 160 34.97 0.69 23.08
C ARG A 160 35.75 0.92 24.37
N GLU A 161 35.11 1.48 25.39
CA GLU A 161 35.72 1.71 26.70
C GLU A 161 36.17 0.41 27.39
N ILE A 162 35.39 -0.67 27.26
CA ILE A 162 35.76 -1.99 27.81
C ILE A 162 37.04 -2.51 27.15
N ILE A 163 37.14 -2.44 25.82
CA ILE A 163 38.34 -2.85 25.08
C ILE A 163 39.54 -1.99 25.49
N GLU A 164 39.36 -0.67 25.56
CA GLU A 164 40.42 0.27 25.94
C GLU A 164 40.97 -0.03 27.33
N ARG A 165 40.10 -0.37 28.29
CA ARG A 165 40.49 -0.76 29.64
C ARG A 165 41.17 -2.12 29.70
N SER A 166 40.67 -3.11 28.94
CA SER A 166 41.22 -4.48 28.95
C SER A 166 42.66 -4.53 28.42
N LEU A 167 42.95 -3.77 27.36
CA LEU A 167 44.25 -3.68 26.68
C LEU A 167 45.05 -2.45 27.12
N SER A 168 44.78 -1.90 28.31
CA SER A 168 45.47 -0.70 28.79
C SER A 168 46.93 -0.99 29.15
N THR A 169 47.84 -0.20 28.57
CA THR A 169 49.28 -0.23 28.87
C THR A 169 49.73 0.91 29.79
N GLN A 170 48.77 1.57 30.45
CA GLN A 170 49.06 2.68 31.35
C GLN A 170 49.77 2.20 32.63
N THR A 171 50.65 3.05 33.16
CA THR A 171 51.45 2.76 34.36
C THR A 171 51.15 3.75 35.46
N THR A 172 51.03 3.25 36.69
CA THR A 172 51.02 4.06 37.91
C THR A 172 52.34 3.84 38.66
N GLY A 173 53.04 4.92 39.04
CA GLY A 173 54.21 4.82 39.94
C GLY A 173 55.61 4.83 39.30
N GLY A 174 55.84 5.56 38.20
CA GLY A 174 57.19 5.93 37.73
C GLY A 174 58.04 4.82 37.07
N LYS A 175 57.58 3.57 37.07
CA LYS A 175 58.16 2.45 36.29
C LYS A 175 57.48 2.31 34.92
N SER A 176 58.20 1.80 33.91
CA SER A 176 57.60 1.48 32.60
C SER A 176 56.68 0.26 32.67
N TRP A 177 55.77 0.11 31.70
CA TRP A 177 54.71 -0.92 31.74
C TRP A 177 55.30 -2.32 31.67
N GLU A 178 56.30 -2.48 30.81
CA GLU A 178 57.05 -3.72 30.68
C GLU A 178 57.81 -4.06 31.98
N ALA A 179 58.34 -3.06 32.69
CA ALA A 179 59.03 -3.28 33.95
C ALA A 179 58.05 -3.68 35.08
N THR A 180 56.88 -3.04 35.18
CA THR A 180 55.89 -3.40 36.22
C THR A 180 55.32 -4.81 36.03
N ARG A 181 55.34 -5.35 34.81
CA ARG A 181 54.77 -6.66 34.49
C ARG A 181 55.79 -7.78 34.38
N PHE A 182 57.05 -7.50 34.06
CA PHE A 182 58.05 -8.54 33.75
C PHE A 182 59.36 -8.44 34.53
N GLU A 183 59.53 -7.44 35.41
CA GLU A 183 60.74 -7.31 36.25
C GLU A 183 60.65 -8.25 37.47
N ASN A 184 61.65 -9.11 37.65
CA ASN A 184 61.81 -10.00 38.82
C ASN A 184 60.58 -10.90 39.11
N ILE A 185 59.90 -11.36 38.07
CA ILE A 185 58.79 -12.32 38.20
C ILE A 185 59.22 -13.71 37.69
N PRO A 186 58.69 -14.81 38.28
CA PRO A 186 58.94 -16.15 37.78
C PRO A 186 58.49 -16.33 36.33
N LEU A 187 59.23 -17.12 35.56
CA LEU A 187 58.94 -17.43 34.17
C LEU A 187 57.52 -17.96 33.96
N ALA A 188 57.05 -18.85 34.85
CA ALA A 188 55.68 -19.37 34.77
C ALA A 188 54.63 -18.25 34.86
N ALA A 189 54.84 -17.25 35.71
CA ALA A 189 53.95 -16.10 35.83
C ALA A 189 54.04 -15.18 34.60
N ALA A 190 55.24 -14.98 34.05
CA ALA A 190 55.45 -14.16 32.85
C ALA A 190 54.73 -14.75 31.62
N VAL A 191 54.83 -16.06 31.42
CA VAL A 191 54.12 -16.77 30.34
C VAL A 191 52.61 -16.68 30.54
N THR A 192 52.13 -16.93 31.75
CA THR A 192 50.69 -16.80 32.09
C THR A 192 50.17 -15.40 31.81
N MET A 193 50.96 -14.36 32.11
CA MET A 193 50.60 -12.97 31.85
C MET A 193 50.48 -12.68 30.35
N LEU A 194 51.40 -13.19 29.54
CA LEU A 194 51.31 -13.10 28.08
C LEU A 194 50.09 -13.86 27.54
N THR A 195 49.72 -15.00 28.11
CA THR A 195 48.49 -15.74 27.77
C THR A 195 47.24 -14.95 28.14
N LYS A 196 47.25 -14.23 29.27
CA LYS A 196 46.15 -13.32 29.62
C LYS A 196 45.99 -12.21 28.58
N ILE A 197 47.09 -11.58 28.15
CA ILE A 197 47.06 -10.53 27.11
C ILE A 197 46.53 -11.10 25.80
N GLU A 198 46.95 -12.30 25.42
CA GLU A 198 46.43 -13.01 24.23
C GLU A 198 44.91 -13.20 24.31
N ASN A 199 44.37 -13.61 25.46
CA ASN A 199 42.92 -13.70 25.67
C ASN A 199 42.21 -12.37 25.53
N ASP A 200 42.77 -11.28 26.06
CA ASP A 200 42.17 -9.94 25.90
C ASP A 200 42.13 -9.53 24.42
N VAL A 201 43.16 -9.87 23.65
CA VAL A 201 43.26 -9.58 22.21
C VAL A 201 42.18 -10.36 21.43
N ILE A 202 42.01 -11.65 21.71
CA ILE A 202 40.99 -12.52 21.08
C ILE A 202 39.58 -12.11 21.50
N ALA A 203 39.38 -11.69 22.75
CA ALA A 203 38.10 -11.15 23.22
C ALA A 203 37.74 -9.84 22.50
N ALA A 204 38.71 -8.92 22.35
CA ALA A 204 38.51 -7.67 21.62
C ALA A 204 38.22 -7.90 20.12
N GLU A 205 38.84 -8.92 19.51
CA GLU A 205 38.48 -9.38 18.17
C GLU A 205 37.01 -9.78 18.11
N GLY A 206 36.54 -10.61 19.05
CA GLY A 206 35.15 -11.06 19.08
C GLY A 206 34.15 -9.92 19.19
N ASP A 207 34.42 -8.93 20.03
CA ASP A 207 33.58 -7.73 20.15
C ASP A 207 33.54 -6.90 18.85
N ALA A 208 34.69 -6.77 18.16
CA ALA A 208 34.76 -6.08 16.88
C ALA A 208 34.02 -6.84 15.77
N LEU A 209 34.21 -8.16 15.68
CA LEU A 209 33.51 -9.01 14.72
C LEU A 209 31.99 -9.02 14.95
N GLU A 210 31.54 -9.07 16.21
CA GLU A 210 30.12 -8.96 16.56
C GLU A 210 29.54 -7.60 16.14
N ASN A 211 30.29 -6.51 16.31
CA ASN A 211 29.85 -5.19 15.84
C ASN A 211 29.78 -5.09 14.31
N ILE A 212 30.77 -5.65 13.61
CA ILE A 212 30.81 -5.73 12.15
C ILE A 212 29.61 -6.53 11.64
N LEU A 213 29.33 -7.70 12.23
CA LEU A 213 28.17 -8.54 11.90
C LEU A 213 26.85 -7.78 12.06
N ASN A 214 26.63 -7.17 13.23
CA ASN A 214 25.43 -6.38 13.49
C ASN A 214 25.28 -5.19 12.52
N SER A 215 26.39 -4.61 12.05
CA SER A 215 26.36 -3.47 11.11
C SER A 215 25.92 -3.85 9.70
N VAL A 216 25.99 -5.14 9.32
CA VAL A 216 25.47 -5.64 8.03
C VAL A 216 23.95 -5.45 7.95
N ASP A 217 23.23 -5.57 9.07
CA ASP A 217 21.76 -5.55 9.12
C ASP A 217 21.15 -4.17 9.37
N VAL A 218 21.92 -3.22 9.94
CA VAL A 218 21.41 -1.90 10.36
C VAL A 218 20.89 -1.03 9.20
N GLY A 219 21.29 -1.34 7.96
CA GLY A 219 20.87 -0.62 6.74
C GLY A 219 19.71 -1.23 5.95
N ASP A 220 19.08 -2.33 6.40
CA ASP A 220 17.87 -2.83 5.73
C ASP A 220 16.60 -2.13 6.25
N PHE A 221 15.64 -1.94 5.35
CA PHE A 221 14.26 -1.69 5.73
C PHE A 221 13.84 -2.83 6.65
N ARG A 222 13.53 -2.52 7.91
CA ARG A 222 13.17 -3.55 8.88
C ARG A 222 11.77 -4.01 8.54
N VAL A 223 11.67 -5.14 7.85
CA VAL A 223 10.38 -5.79 7.62
C VAL A 223 9.86 -6.23 8.98
N ASN A 224 8.83 -5.56 9.46
CA ASN A 224 8.16 -5.92 10.71
C ASN A 224 6.75 -6.46 10.48
N GLU A 225 6.18 -6.22 9.30
CA GLU A 225 4.86 -6.70 8.93
C GLU A 225 4.86 -7.26 7.50
N LEU A 226 4.25 -8.44 7.33
CA LEU A 226 4.08 -9.10 6.05
C LEU A 226 2.58 -9.22 5.77
N ASN A 227 2.11 -8.50 4.76
CA ASN A 227 0.70 -8.45 4.37
C ASN A 227 0.52 -8.96 2.95
N ALA A 228 -0.51 -9.77 2.73
CA ALA A 228 -0.92 -10.19 1.39
C ALA A 228 -2.03 -9.26 0.88
N TYR A 229 -1.83 -8.70 -0.30
CA TYR A 229 -2.81 -7.83 -0.96
C TYR A 229 -3.29 -8.48 -2.25
N VAL A 230 -4.58 -8.31 -2.52
CA VAL A 230 -5.20 -8.66 -3.79
C VAL A 230 -5.44 -7.36 -4.55
N ILE A 231 -4.83 -7.23 -5.72
CA ILE A 231 -4.95 -6.07 -6.60
C ILE A 231 -5.80 -6.49 -7.80
N PRO A 232 -7.12 -6.19 -7.80
CA PRO A 232 -7.99 -6.51 -8.92
C PRO A 232 -7.68 -5.64 -10.14
N GLU A 233 -7.90 -6.19 -11.34
CA GLU A 233 -7.94 -5.38 -12.57
C GLU A 233 -9.21 -4.51 -12.62
N SER A 234 -10.32 -5.00 -12.02
CA SER A 234 -11.56 -4.25 -11.82
C SER A 234 -12.33 -4.79 -10.61
N ASP A 235 -12.86 -3.88 -9.78
CA ASP A 235 -13.72 -4.24 -8.64
C ASP A 235 -15.16 -4.61 -9.06
N ILE A 236 -15.56 -4.27 -10.28
CA ILE A 236 -16.92 -4.48 -10.80
C ILE A 236 -16.87 -5.48 -11.95
N VAL A 237 -17.57 -6.61 -11.80
CA VAL A 237 -17.67 -7.64 -12.83
C VAL A 237 -19.13 -7.96 -13.16
N PHE A 238 -19.42 -8.16 -14.44
CA PHE A 238 -20.72 -8.65 -14.89
C PHE A 238 -20.88 -10.15 -14.58
N ARG A 239 -22.11 -10.59 -14.28
CA ARG A 239 -22.44 -12.00 -14.08
C ARG A 239 -21.99 -12.84 -15.29
N GLY A 240 -21.14 -13.85 -15.07
CA GLY A 240 -20.58 -14.69 -16.14
C GLY A 240 -19.30 -14.14 -16.79
N GLY A 241 -18.82 -12.97 -16.37
CA GLY A 241 -17.46 -12.49 -16.69
C GLY A 241 -16.40 -13.12 -15.79
N ASN A 242 -15.12 -12.86 -16.11
CA ASN A 242 -13.98 -13.32 -15.31
C ASN A 242 -13.53 -12.22 -14.34
N TYR A 243 -13.38 -12.57 -13.06
CA TYR A 243 -12.68 -11.72 -12.09
C TYR A 243 -11.19 -12.01 -12.15
N ARG A 244 -10.38 -11.00 -12.50
CA ARG A 244 -8.91 -11.10 -12.59
C ARG A 244 -8.29 -10.20 -11.53
N ALA A 245 -7.38 -10.78 -10.76
CA ALA A 245 -6.64 -10.06 -9.74
C ALA A 245 -5.23 -10.62 -9.59
N ARG A 246 -4.29 -9.75 -9.22
CA ARG A 246 -2.92 -10.11 -8.86
C ARG A 246 -2.82 -10.24 -7.35
N VAL A 247 -2.26 -11.34 -6.86
CA VAL A 247 -1.94 -11.51 -5.45
C VAL A 247 -0.48 -11.13 -5.24
N VAL A 248 -0.23 -10.17 -4.34
CA VAL A 248 1.12 -9.70 -4.03
C VAL A 248 1.37 -9.80 -2.53
N LEU A 249 2.59 -10.20 -2.16
CA LEU A 249 3.07 -10.12 -0.79
C LEU A 249 3.82 -8.81 -0.63
N SER A 250 3.44 -8.02 0.38
CA SER A 250 4.05 -6.75 0.73
C SER A 250 4.77 -6.90 2.06
N ALA A 251 6.04 -6.51 2.06
CA ALA A 251 6.85 -6.38 3.26
C ALA A 251 6.89 -4.91 3.66
N GLN A 252 6.39 -4.59 4.85
CA GLN A 252 6.25 -3.22 5.35
C GLN A 252 7.10 -3.02 6.61
N ASP A 253 7.53 -1.78 6.80
CA ASP A 253 8.18 -1.28 8.01
C ASP A 253 7.26 -0.23 8.64
N THR A 254 6.52 -0.61 9.68
CA THR A 254 5.59 0.31 10.36
C THR A 254 6.29 1.41 11.18
N THR A 255 7.61 1.33 11.35
CA THR A 255 8.38 2.35 12.09
C THR A 255 8.77 3.55 11.25
N ARG A 256 8.73 3.41 9.91
CA ARG A 256 9.06 4.50 8.99
C ARG A 256 7.79 5.01 8.31
N HIS A 257 7.66 6.33 8.25
CA HIS A 257 6.55 6.99 7.57
C HIS A 257 7.04 7.53 6.23
N PRO A 258 6.70 6.88 5.10
CA PRO A 258 7.12 7.36 3.79
C PRO A 258 6.33 8.61 3.40
N VAL A 259 6.93 9.45 2.55
CA VAL A 259 6.26 10.64 2.01
C VAL A 259 5.63 10.29 0.67
N LEU A 260 4.32 10.47 0.56
CA LEU A 260 3.56 10.30 -0.68
C LEU A 260 3.52 11.62 -1.45
N ASN A 261 3.86 11.55 -2.75
CA ASN A 261 3.60 12.63 -3.68
C ASN A 261 2.64 12.14 -4.77
N LEU A 262 1.53 12.85 -4.94
CA LEU A 262 0.49 12.60 -5.94
C LEU A 262 0.30 13.86 -6.77
N ASN A 263 0.61 13.79 -8.07
CA ASN A 263 0.41 14.88 -9.03
C ASN A 263 0.93 16.26 -8.53
N GLY A 264 2.06 16.28 -7.81
CA GLY A 264 2.66 17.51 -7.27
C GLY A 264 2.11 17.98 -5.91
N THR A 265 1.18 17.24 -5.32
CA THR A 265 0.68 17.45 -3.94
C THR A 265 1.21 16.38 -3.01
N THR A 266 1.49 16.72 -1.76
CA THR A 266 1.96 15.78 -0.72
C THR A 266 0.89 15.58 0.34
N PRO A 267 -0.15 14.76 0.08
CA PRO A 267 -1.16 14.47 1.07
C PRO A 267 -0.56 13.69 2.25
N VAL A 268 -1.04 13.98 3.45
CA VAL A 268 -0.64 13.24 4.65
C VAL A 268 -1.27 11.86 4.59
N LEU A 269 -0.45 10.82 4.71
CA LEU A 269 -0.91 9.44 4.82
C LEU A 269 -1.56 9.22 6.18
N GLU A 270 -2.76 8.63 6.18
CA GLU A 270 -3.44 8.21 7.40
C GLU A 270 -2.82 6.90 7.94
N GLY A 271 -3.29 6.45 9.12
CA GLY A 271 -2.68 5.43 9.99
C GLY A 271 -2.56 3.99 9.47
N ASN A 272 -2.50 3.79 8.15
CA ASN A 272 -2.15 2.55 7.42
C ASN A 272 -1.60 2.84 5.99
N GLY A 273 -1.06 4.05 5.75
CA GLY A 273 -0.60 4.44 4.41
C GLY A 273 -1.72 4.76 3.42
N THR A 274 -2.91 5.08 3.92
CA THR A 274 -4.09 5.42 3.10
C THR A 274 -4.14 6.90 2.77
N PHE A 275 -4.66 7.22 1.57
CA PHE A 275 -4.99 8.58 1.15
C PHE A 275 -6.38 8.58 0.51
N THR A 276 -7.08 9.70 0.59
CA THR A 276 -8.43 9.84 0.02
C THR A 276 -8.45 10.96 -1.01
N ILE A 277 -8.98 10.68 -2.20
CA ILE A 277 -9.25 11.68 -3.23
C ILE A 277 -10.77 11.82 -3.38
N HIS A 278 -11.28 13.04 -3.32
CA HIS A 278 -12.70 13.30 -3.51
C HIS A 278 -13.08 13.30 -5.00
N ALA A 279 -14.07 12.50 -5.36
CA ALA A 279 -14.51 12.29 -6.74
C ALA A 279 -15.69 13.23 -7.11
N ASN A 280 -15.39 14.37 -7.74
CA ASN A 280 -16.39 15.39 -8.09
C ASN A 280 -17.05 15.20 -9.47
N ASN A 281 -16.30 14.69 -10.43
CA ASN A 281 -16.71 14.61 -11.83
C ASN A 281 -16.78 13.15 -12.25
N THR A 282 -17.70 12.83 -13.16
CA THR A 282 -17.77 11.51 -13.80
C THR A 282 -16.66 11.34 -14.83
N GLY A 283 -16.12 10.12 -14.94
CA GLY A 283 -15.02 9.81 -15.86
C GLY A 283 -13.97 8.89 -15.27
N THR A 284 -12.93 8.59 -16.04
CA THR A 284 -11.75 7.85 -15.58
C THR A 284 -10.62 8.83 -15.31
N PHE A 285 -10.06 8.78 -14.10
CA PHE A 285 -9.03 9.69 -13.64
C PHE A 285 -7.74 8.91 -13.34
N PRO A 286 -6.58 9.37 -13.85
CA PRO A 286 -5.30 8.76 -13.52
C PRO A 286 -4.88 9.10 -12.09
N VAL A 287 -4.16 8.18 -11.46
CA VAL A 287 -3.53 8.33 -10.15
C VAL A 287 -2.06 8.01 -10.34
N GLU A 288 -1.27 9.06 -10.47
CA GLU A 288 0.17 8.99 -10.73
C GLU A 288 0.94 9.72 -9.63
N GLY A 289 2.07 9.14 -9.27
CA GLY A 289 2.84 9.66 -8.16
C GLY A 289 4.02 8.79 -7.81
N TYR A 290 4.59 9.06 -6.64
CA TYR A 290 5.70 8.31 -6.12
C TYR A 290 5.72 8.33 -4.59
N LEU A 291 6.34 7.29 -4.03
CA LEU A 291 6.67 7.19 -2.62
C LEU A 291 8.16 7.43 -2.43
N GLU A 292 8.49 8.29 -1.46
CA GLU A 292 9.85 8.53 -1.00
C GLU A 292 10.05 7.97 0.40
N ILE A 293 11.13 7.20 0.58
CA ILE A 293 11.54 6.67 1.88
C ILE A 293 12.98 7.08 2.13
N SER A 294 13.23 7.74 3.25
CA SER A 294 14.58 8.03 3.72
C SER A 294 15.16 6.84 4.47
N ASP A 295 16.41 6.52 4.16
CA ASP A 295 17.19 5.58 4.94
C ASP A 295 17.88 6.24 6.14
N VAL A 296 18.37 5.45 7.11
CA VAL A 296 19.15 5.91 8.27
C VAL A 296 20.39 6.71 7.85
N SER A 297 20.93 6.39 6.66
CA SER A 297 22.03 7.10 6.01
C SER A 297 21.66 8.47 5.42
N GLY A 298 20.37 8.83 5.41
CA GLY A 298 19.85 10.02 4.73
C GLY A 298 19.62 9.84 3.23
N THR A 299 19.94 8.67 2.67
CA THR A 299 19.69 8.36 1.25
C THR A 299 18.19 8.18 1.00
N ILE A 300 17.63 8.94 0.07
CA ILE A 300 16.20 8.87 -0.29
C ILE A 300 16.01 7.87 -1.43
N THR A 301 15.17 6.86 -1.20
CA THR A 301 14.74 5.91 -2.24
C THR A 301 13.36 6.30 -2.74
N ARG A 302 13.21 6.44 -4.06
CA ARG A 302 11.96 6.78 -4.73
C ARG A 302 11.39 5.57 -5.49
N ARG A 303 10.07 5.37 -5.39
CA ARG A 303 9.31 4.36 -6.16
C ARG A 303 8.07 4.99 -6.79
N GLU A 304 8.01 4.95 -8.10
CA GLU A 304 6.90 5.50 -8.88
C GLU A 304 5.74 4.49 -8.98
N PHE A 305 4.51 5.00 -9.05
CA PHE A 305 3.33 4.20 -9.29
C PHE A 305 2.37 4.93 -10.25
N GLN A 306 1.62 4.14 -11.00
CA GLN A 306 0.58 4.61 -11.91
C GLN A 306 -0.63 3.68 -11.79
N SER A 307 -1.80 4.28 -11.61
CA SER A 307 -3.11 3.60 -11.56
C SER A 307 -4.19 4.53 -12.11
N SER A 308 -5.45 4.09 -12.10
CA SER A 308 -6.60 4.92 -12.45
C SER A 308 -7.83 4.49 -11.66
N TYR A 309 -8.73 5.42 -11.36
CA TYR A 309 -10.06 5.12 -10.81
C TYR A 309 -11.14 5.69 -11.72
N THR A 310 -12.30 5.02 -11.76
CA THR A 310 -13.45 5.45 -12.55
C THR A 310 -14.57 5.89 -11.63
N VAL A 311 -15.08 7.10 -11.85
CA VAL A 311 -16.21 7.69 -11.13
C VAL A 311 -17.45 7.57 -11.99
N ILE A 312 -18.46 6.90 -11.46
CA ILE A 312 -19.76 6.71 -12.11
C ILE A 312 -20.81 7.56 -11.41
N GLU A 313 -21.76 8.08 -12.19
CA GLU A 313 -22.93 8.77 -11.64
C GLU A 313 -23.80 7.78 -10.85
N THR A 314 -24.30 8.22 -9.70
CA THR A 314 -25.25 7.43 -8.92
C THR A 314 -26.59 7.39 -9.65
N MET A 315 -26.98 6.22 -10.13
CA MET A 315 -28.27 6.03 -10.79
C MET A 315 -29.11 5.01 -10.01
N ALA A 316 -30.29 5.43 -9.58
CA ALA A 316 -31.33 4.56 -9.06
C ALA A 316 -32.50 4.56 -10.04
N THR A 317 -32.85 3.39 -10.59
CA THR A 317 -34.01 3.27 -11.47
C THR A 317 -35.28 3.16 -10.63
N ILE A 318 -36.00 4.27 -10.46
CA ILE A 318 -37.33 4.28 -9.86
C ILE A 318 -38.33 4.32 -11.01
N ALA A 319 -38.85 3.14 -11.39
CA ALA A 319 -39.82 3.01 -12.47
C ALA A 319 -41.14 2.43 -11.93
N PRO A 320 -42.28 3.14 -12.07
CA PRO A 320 -43.59 2.58 -11.76
C PRO A 320 -43.89 1.36 -12.65
N SER A 321 -44.28 0.25 -12.05
CA SER A 321 -44.46 -1.05 -12.74
C SER A 321 -45.53 -1.02 -13.84
N LEU A 322 -46.54 -0.16 -13.71
CA LEU A 322 -47.62 -0.03 -14.70
C LEU A 322 -47.26 0.85 -15.90
N MET A 323 -46.11 1.54 -15.90
CA MET A 323 -45.69 2.45 -16.98
C MET A 323 -44.85 1.78 -18.07
N ASN A 324 -44.76 0.44 -18.12
CA ASN A 324 -44.12 -0.27 -19.22
C ASN A 324 -45.02 -0.32 -20.48
N VAL A 325 -45.49 0.84 -20.93
CA VAL A 325 -46.39 1.01 -22.07
C VAL A 325 -45.74 1.95 -23.09
N LEU A 326 -45.82 1.59 -24.36
CA LEU A 326 -45.46 2.48 -25.48
C LEU A 326 -46.70 2.68 -26.37
N TYR A 327 -46.90 3.90 -26.85
CA TYR A 327 -48.00 4.23 -27.75
C TYR A 327 -47.59 4.09 -29.21
N ALA A 328 -48.39 3.36 -29.99
CA ALA A 328 -48.15 3.19 -31.41
C ALA A 328 -48.30 4.51 -32.19
N GLY A 329 -47.47 4.69 -33.22
CA GLY A 329 -47.56 5.82 -34.15
C GLY A 329 -46.95 7.14 -33.68
N ILE A 330 -46.37 7.19 -32.47
CA ILE A 330 -45.66 8.36 -31.96
C ILE A 330 -44.29 7.98 -31.39
N ASP A 331 -43.41 8.98 -31.27
CA ASP A 331 -42.11 8.83 -30.61
C ASP A 331 -42.31 8.79 -29.10
N ASN A 332 -42.05 7.64 -28.49
CA ASN A 332 -42.04 7.48 -27.05
C ASN A 332 -40.60 7.68 -26.54
N GLU A 333 -40.39 8.65 -25.66
CA GLU A 333 -39.06 8.89 -25.09
C GLU A 333 -38.69 7.83 -24.05
N VAL A 334 -37.52 7.21 -24.23
CA VAL A 334 -36.99 6.16 -23.37
C VAL A 334 -35.57 6.54 -22.95
N SER A 335 -35.33 6.60 -21.64
CA SER A 335 -33.98 6.72 -21.09
C SER A 335 -33.41 5.33 -20.81
N ILE A 336 -32.26 5.03 -21.44
CA ILE A 336 -31.54 3.77 -21.25
C ILE A 336 -30.19 4.12 -20.66
N SER A 337 -29.95 3.66 -19.42
CA SER A 337 -28.69 3.85 -18.74
C SER A 337 -28.21 2.53 -18.14
N VAL A 338 -26.90 2.32 -18.22
CA VAL A 338 -26.23 1.12 -17.70
C VAL A 338 -25.14 1.61 -16.74
N PRO A 339 -25.19 1.21 -15.45
CA PRO A 339 -24.14 1.58 -14.51
C PRO A 339 -22.75 1.14 -15.00
N GLY A 340 -21.78 2.04 -14.94
CA GLY A 340 -20.40 1.74 -15.36
C GLY A 340 -20.13 1.82 -16.86
N VAL A 341 -21.12 2.17 -17.69
CA VAL A 341 -20.96 2.25 -19.14
C VAL A 341 -21.30 3.66 -19.62
N SER A 342 -20.39 4.28 -20.37
CA SER A 342 -20.64 5.56 -21.03
C SER A 342 -21.84 5.45 -21.97
N PRO A 343 -22.76 6.44 -22.02
CA PRO A 343 -23.91 6.39 -22.92
C PRO A 343 -23.53 6.06 -24.36
N GLN A 344 -22.36 6.52 -24.82
CA GLN A 344 -21.88 6.32 -26.18
C GLN A 344 -21.63 4.85 -26.55
N ASN A 345 -21.32 4.01 -25.55
CA ASN A 345 -21.06 2.58 -25.73
C ASN A 345 -22.32 1.72 -25.52
N ILE A 346 -23.47 2.36 -25.28
CA ILE A 346 -24.76 1.68 -25.12
C ILE A 346 -25.47 1.66 -26.46
N ASN A 347 -25.68 0.45 -26.97
CA ASN A 347 -26.49 0.16 -28.14
C ASN A 347 -27.81 -0.47 -27.69
N ALA A 348 -28.90 -0.14 -28.37
CA ALA A 348 -30.21 -0.71 -28.09
C ALA A 348 -30.96 -1.01 -29.38
N THR A 349 -31.67 -2.12 -29.40
CA THR A 349 -32.52 -2.55 -30.51
C THR A 349 -33.93 -2.86 -30.02
N MET A 350 -34.90 -2.79 -30.92
CA MET A 350 -36.30 -3.06 -30.60
C MET A 350 -36.92 -3.99 -31.65
N THR A 351 -37.80 -4.89 -31.20
CA THR A 351 -38.47 -5.88 -32.08
C THR A 351 -39.69 -5.34 -32.81
N ASN A 352 -40.57 -4.58 -32.14
CA ASN A 352 -41.81 -4.04 -32.71
C ASN A 352 -41.70 -2.53 -32.93
N GLY A 353 -41.26 -2.12 -34.13
CA GLY A 353 -41.09 -0.73 -34.54
C GLY A 353 -39.63 -0.31 -34.67
N ILE A 354 -39.37 0.99 -34.55
CA ILE A 354 -38.03 1.59 -34.70
C ILE A 354 -37.60 2.22 -33.37
N LEU A 355 -36.35 1.98 -32.98
CA LEU A 355 -35.71 2.64 -31.85
C LEU A 355 -34.56 3.49 -32.38
N SER A 356 -34.63 4.80 -32.17
CA SER A 356 -33.64 5.76 -32.68
C SER A 356 -33.01 6.55 -31.53
N ARG A 357 -31.71 6.82 -31.62
CA ARG A 357 -30.99 7.60 -30.59
C ARG A 357 -31.19 9.10 -30.82
N ARG A 358 -31.54 9.83 -29.77
CA ARG A 358 -31.67 11.30 -29.74
C ARG A 358 -30.85 11.88 -28.58
N GLY A 359 -29.60 12.25 -28.85
CA GLY A 359 -28.69 12.73 -27.80
C GLY A 359 -28.48 11.66 -26.73
N ASN A 360 -28.87 11.93 -25.48
CA ASN A 360 -28.79 10.99 -24.36
C ASN A 360 -30.04 10.13 -24.17
N MET A 361 -31.09 10.34 -24.96
CA MET A 361 -32.35 9.61 -24.90
C MET A 361 -32.56 8.76 -26.16
N TRP A 362 -33.57 7.90 -26.13
CA TRP A 362 -34.01 7.10 -27.26
C TRP A 362 -35.46 7.41 -27.58
N ALA A 363 -35.81 7.45 -28.85
CA ALA A 363 -37.19 7.55 -29.33
C ALA A 363 -37.64 6.20 -29.86
N ALA A 364 -38.60 5.59 -29.18
CA ALA A 364 -39.21 4.31 -29.55
C ALA A 364 -40.56 4.55 -30.25
N THR A 365 -40.67 4.10 -31.50
CA THR A 365 -41.86 4.30 -32.34
C THR A 365 -42.42 2.94 -32.73
N PRO A 366 -43.31 2.35 -31.89
CA PRO A 366 -43.90 1.05 -32.17
C PRO A 366 -44.97 1.12 -33.26
N THR A 367 -45.15 0.02 -33.99
CA THR A 367 -46.02 -0.04 -35.18
C THR A 367 -47.26 -0.90 -34.96
N VAL A 368 -47.11 -2.09 -34.35
CA VAL A 368 -48.21 -3.04 -34.18
C VAL A 368 -48.78 -2.95 -32.78
N VAL A 369 -50.04 -2.53 -32.65
CA VAL A 369 -50.77 -2.49 -31.37
C VAL A 369 -51.08 -3.92 -30.89
N GLY A 370 -50.98 -4.17 -29.58
CA GLY A 370 -51.31 -5.45 -28.97
C GLY A 370 -50.19 -6.50 -29.01
N LYS A 371 -49.13 -6.27 -29.82
CA LYS A 371 -47.89 -7.04 -29.78
C LYS A 371 -46.86 -6.32 -28.93
N GLU A 372 -46.23 -7.04 -28.01
CA GLU A 372 -45.19 -6.47 -27.15
C GLU A 372 -43.97 -5.99 -27.95
N ALA A 373 -43.37 -4.89 -27.50
CA ALA A 373 -42.12 -4.35 -28.00
C ALA A 373 -41.02 -4.69 -27.00
N VAL A 374 -40.10 -5.55 -27.43
CA VAL A 374 -38.95 -5.93 -26.61
C VAL A 374 -37.78 -5.02 -26.97
N ILE A 375 -37.26 -4.29 -25.98
CA ILE A 375 -36.04 -3.48 -26.11
C ILE A 375 -34.88 -4.28 -25.52
N THR A 376 -33.88 -4.56 -26.35
CA THR A 376 -32.67 -5.29 -25.97
C THR A 376 -31.48 -4.33 -25.95
N VAL A 377 -30.79 -4.29 -24.81
CA VAL A 377 -29.64 -3.40 -24.58
C VAL A 377 -28.35 -4.22 -24.66
N THR A 378 -27.43 -3.74 -25.48
CA THR A 378 -26.11 -4.31 -25.72
C THR A 378 -25.03 -3.26 -25.44
N VAL A 379 -23.90 -3.69 -24.90
CA VAL A 379 -22.74 -2.83 -24.68
C VAL A 379 -21.56 -3.34 -25.47
N ASP A 380 -20.85 -2.41 -26.10
CA ASP A 380 -19.61 -2.70 -26.80
C ASP A 380 -18.47 -2.78 -25.77
N GLU A 381 -17.91 -3.97 -25.57
CA GLU A 381 -16.76 -4.15 -24.68
C GLU A 381 -15.45 -3.69 -25.36
N PRO A 382 -14.44 -3.24 -24.58
CA PRO A 382 -13.10 -2.97 -25.08
C PRO A 382 -12.47 -4.27 -25.60
N GLY A 383 -12.66 -4.57 -26.88
CA GLY A 383 -12.40 -5.88 -27.50
C GLY A 383 -13.32 -6.20 -28.67
N GLY A 384 -14.35 -5.38 -28.92
CA GLY A 384 -15.18 -5.45 -30.13
C GLY A 384 -16.28 -6.50 -30.10
N THR A 385 -16.47 -7.20 -28.98
CA THR A 385 -17.59 -8.14 -28.81
C THR A 385 -18.75 -7.41 -28.15
N ALA A 386 -19.88 -7.30 -28.85
CA ALA A 386 -21.10 -6.73 -28.30
C ALA A 386 -21.77 -7.74 -27.35
N ARG A 387 -21.99 -7.36 -26.11
CA ARG A 387 -22.61 -8.21 -25.09
C ARG A 387 -24.01 -7.72 -24.75
N GLN A 388 -24.99 -8.63 -24.80
CA GLN A 388 -26.34 -8.36 -24.32
C GLN A 388 -26.36 -8.29 -22.79
N LEU A 389 -26.86 -7.17 -22.25
CA LEU A 389 -26.95 -6.95 -20.81
C LEU A 389 -28.35 -7.19 -20.27
N ALA A 390 -29.37 -6.67 -20.98
CA ALA A 390 -30.74 -6.71 -20.51
C ALA A 390 -31.72 -6.74 -21.69
N SER A 391 -32.90 -7.29 -21.42
CA SER A 391 -34.05 -7.21 -22.30
C SER A 391 -35.26 -6.82 -21.46
N ARG A 392 -36.07 -5.87 -21.95
CA ARG A 392 -37.28 -5.39 -21.27
C ARG A 392 -38.45 -5.40 -22.25
N GLU A 393 -39.59 -5.91 -21.79
CA GLU A 393 -40.82 -6.00 -22.56
C GLU A 393 -41.73 -4.82 -22.24
N PHE A 394 -42.18 -4.14 -23.30
CA PHE A 394 -43.13 -3.04 -23.25
C PHE A 394 -44.42 -3.44 -23.94
N ARG A 395 -45.54 -3.10 -23.31
CA ARG A 395 -46.88 -3.32 -23.89
C ARG A 395 -47.16 -2.21 -24.88
N VAL A 396 -47.48 -2.56 -26.13
CA VAL A 396 -47.85 -1.55 -27.14
C VAL A 396 -49.35 -1.32 -27.13
N ARG A 397 -49.76 -0.08 -26.84
CA ARG A 397 -51.16 0.34 -26.85
C ARG A 397 -51.41 1.34 -27.97
N ALA A 398 -52.65 1.38 -28.45
CA ALA A 398 -53.10 2.51 -29.27
C ALA A 398 -53.12 3.78 -28.40
N LEU A 399 -52.98 4.94 -29.03
CA LEU A 399 -53.24 6.22 -28.35
C LEU A 399 -54.63 6.19 -27.70
N PRO A 400 -54.85 6.82 -26.54
CA PRO A 400 -56.20 7.06 -26.02
C PRO A 400 -57.08 7.81 -27.03
N ASP A 401 -58.39 7.71 -26.88
CA ASP A 401 -59.30 8.48 -27.72
C ASP A 401 -59.22 9.98 -27.37
N PRO A 402 -59.14 10.88 -28.36
CA PRO A 402 -59.03 12.30 -28.09
C PRO A 402 -60.37 12.86 -27.61
N THR A 403 -60.31 13.97 -26.88
CA THR A 403 -61.49 14.74 -26.51
C THR A 403 -61.76 15.78 -27.58
N PRO A 404 -62.99 15.84 -28.14
CA PRO A 404 -63.35 16.91 -29.05
C PRO A 404 -63.59 18.21 -28.27
N PHE A 405 -63.24 19.33 -28.89
CA PHE A 405 -63.47 20.66 -28.32
C PHE A 405 -63.68 21.72 -29.41
N ILE A 406 -64.28 22.84 -29.02
CA ILE A 406 -64.33 24.06 -29.82
C ILE A 406 -63.30 25.04 -29.25
N SER A 407 -62.36 25.49 -30.08
CA SER A 407 -61.45 26.56 -29.70
C SER A 407 -62.08 27.92 -30.01
N TYR A 408 -62.09 28.83 -29.04
CA TYR A 408 -62.51 30.21 -29.24
C TYR A 408 -61.65 31.16 -28.41
N ARG A 409 -61.73 32.47 -28.70
CA ARG A 409 -61.09 33.50 -27.89
C ARG A 409 -62.09 34.15 -26.96
N ASP A 410 -61.73 34.29 -25.69
CA ASP A 410 -62.53 35.04 -24.73
C ASP A 410 -62.49 36.56 -25.03
N SER A 411 -63.19 37.35 -24.19
CA SER A 411 -63.21 38.82 -24.30
C SER A 411 -61.82 39.47 -24.15
N ASP A 412 -60.88 38.76 -23.53
CA ASP A 412 -59.53 39.22 -23.25
C ASP A 412 -58.52 38.73 -24.31
N GLY A 413 -59.00 37.98 -25.32
CA GLY A 413 -58.21 37.47 -26.45
C GLY A 413 -57.49 36.15 -26.20
N ASN A 414 -57.67 35.52 -25.03
CA ASN A 414 -57.02 34.26 -24.66
C ASN A 414 -57.74 33.07 -25.32
N PRO A 415 -56.99 32.04 -25.79
CA PRO A 415 -57.59 30.84 -26.35
C PRO A 415 -58.21 29.98 -25.23
N VAL A 416 -59.50 29.68 -25.37
CA VAL A 416 -60.27 28.82 -24.47
C VAL A 416 -60.74 27.58 -25.23
N THR A 417 -60.68 26.42 -24.57
CA THR A 417 -61.17 25.15 -25.11
C THR A 417 -62.52 24.79 -24.48
N PHE A 418 -63.57 24.74 -25.30
CA PHE A 418 -64.90 24.34 -24.88
C PHE A 418 -65.10 22.84 -25.10
N LYS A 419 -65.28 22.08 -23.99
CA LYS A 419 -65.49 20.63 -24.00
C LYS A 419 -66.95 20.21 -23.74
N GLY A 420 -67.86 21.17 -23.54
CA GLY A 420 -69.28 20.95 -23.29
C GLY A 420 -69.88 21.94 -22.29
N GLY A 421 -71.21 22.09 -22.31
CA GLY A 421 -71.94 23.02 -21.42
C GLY A 421 -72.45 24.27 -22.12
N SER A 422 -72.44 25.41 -21.42
CA SER A 422 -73.04 26.66 -21.90
C SER A 422 -72.04 27.56 -22.62
N ILE A 423 -72.37 28.00 -23.84
CA ILE A 423 -71.52 28.86 -24.67
C ILE A 423 -72.37 29.89 -25.42
N SER A 424 -71.85 31.11 -25.59
CA SER A 424 -72.60 32.18 -26.23
C SER A 424 -72.84 31.88 -27.72
N LYS A 425 -74.02 32.27 -28.21
CA LYS A 425 -74.36 32.07 -29.63
C LYS A 425 -73.35 32.72 -30.59
N SER A 426 -72.82 33.90 -30.22
CA SER A 426 -71.84 34.62 -31.06
C SER A 426 -70.54 33.84 -31.24
N VAL A 427 -70.06 33.19 -30.17
CA VAL A 427 -68.86 32.34 -30.22
C VAL A 427 -69.09 31.13 -31.11
N LEU A 428 -70.26 30.47 -31.00
CA LEU A 428 -70.58 29.32 -31.85
C LEU A 428 -70.66 29.64 -33.34
N ILE A 429 -71.19 30.82 -33.70
CA ILE A 429 -71.27 31.25 -35.11
C ILE A 429 -69.88 31.56 -35.68
N ASN A 430 -68.99 32.09 -34.84
CA ASN A 430 -67.63 32.48 -35.22
C ASN A 430 -66.62 31.33 -35.10
N ALA A 431 -66.98 30.22 -34.45
CA ALA A 431 -66.15 29.03 -34.39
C ALA A 431 -65.91 28.48 -35.80
N GLU A 432 -64.64 28.25 -36.14
CA GLU A 432 -64.26 27.69 -37.43
C GLU A 432 -64.72 26.24 -37.57
N GLY A 433 -64.74 25.49 -36.46
CA GLY A 433 -65.05 24.06 -36.49
C GLY A 433 -64.80 23.34 -35.17
N ILE A 434 -64.77 22.02 -35.26
CA ILE A 434 -64.47 21.09 -34.16
C ILE A 434 -63.01 20.65 -34.29
N GLN A 435 -62.30 20.69 -33.18
CA GLN A 435 -60.95 20.15 -33.03
C GLN A 435 -60.97 18.97 -32.08
N ALA A 436 -59.94 18.13 -32.11
CA ALA A 436 -59.79 17.00 -31.20
C ALA A 436 -58.34 16.88 -30.76
N ALA A 437 -58.12 16.67 -29.47
CA ALA A 437 -56.79 16.40 -28.94
C ALA A 437 -56.89 15.50 -27.70
N ILE A 438 -55.82 14.77 -27.43
CA ILE A 438 -55.59 14.21 -26.10
C ILE A 438 -55.01 15.36 -25.27
N ASP A 439 -55.72 15.73 -24.21
CA ASP A 439 -55.34 16.81 -23.29
C ASP A 439 -55.50 16.29 -21.85
N ASP A 440 -54.47 15.58 -21.40
CA ASP A 440 -54.36 15.01 -20.05
C ASP A 440 -53.22 15.69 -19.27
N GLY A 441 -52.88 16.93 -19.64
CA GLY A 441 -51.80 17.72 -19.04
C GLY A 441 -50.36 17.26 -19.32
N ILE A 442 -50.15 15.98 -19.66
CA ILE A 442 -48.84 15.37 -19.95
C ILE A 442 -48.66 15.13 -21.46
N LEU A 443 -49.73 14.75 -22.15
CA LEU A 443 -49.76 14.54 -23.60
C LEU A 443 -50.63 15.62 -24.22
N ASN A 444 -50.10 16.32 -25.23
CA ASN A 444 -50.85 17.24 -26.08
C ASN A 444 -50.66 16.81 -27.53
N ILE A 445 -51.47 15.83 -27.95
CA ILE A 445 -51.38 15.24 -29.28
C ILE A 445 -52.61 15.69 -30.07
N PRO A 446 -52.44 16.50 -31.13
CA PRO A 446 -53.54 16.94 -31.96
C PRO A 446 -54.04 15.82 -32.87
N PHE A 447 -55.35 15.71 -33.00
CA PHE A 447 -56.03 14.80 -33.92
C PHE A 447 -56.74 15.62 -35.00
N ARG A 448 -56.72 15.13 -36.24
CA ARG A 448 -57.40 15.78 -37.35
C ARG A 448 -58.84 15.29 -37.42
N VAL A 449 -59.81 16.19 -37.26
CA VAL A 449 -61.23 15.87 -37.44
C VAL A 449 -61.53 15.78 -38.94
N ASN A 450 -62.14 14.68 -39.37
CA ASN A 450 -62.56 14.46 -40.77
C ASN A 450 -64.00 14.93 -41.03
N GLY A 451 -64.87 14.85 -40.02
CA GLY A 451 -66.29 15.11 -40.17
C GLY A 451 -67.05 14.95 -38.88
N PHE A 452 -68.17 15.65 -38.75
CA PHE A 452 -69.11 15.52 -37.66
C PHE A 452 -70.54 15.82 -38.14
N ARG A 453 -71.52 15.61 -37.27
CA ARG A 453 -72.89 16.08 -37.48
C ARG A 453 -73.40 16.80 -36.25
N THR A 454 -74.24 17.80 -36.45
CA THR A 454 -74.97 18.46 -35.38
C THR A 454 -76.40 17.94 -35.37
N VAL A 455 -76.91 17.60 -34.20
CA VAL A 455 -78.29 17.16 -34.00
C VAL A 455 -79.03 18.27 -33.27
N PHE A 456 -79.91 18.94 -34.00
CA PHE A 456 -80.83 19.94 -33.45
C PHE A 456 -82.19 19.30 -33.16
N PHE A 457 -83.02 19.97 -32.37
CA PHE A 457 -84.41 19.55 -32.14
C PHE A 457 -85.36 20.66 -32.58
N ASP A 458 -86.40 20.29 -33.32
CA ASP A 458 -87.49 21.21 -33.62
C ASP A 458 -88.47 21.35 -32.45
N SER A 459 -89.47 22.21 -32.60
CA SER A 459 -90.51 22.43 -31.58
C SER A 459 -91.43 21.21 -31.35
N MET A 460 -91.38 20.20 -32.23
CA MET A 460 -92.12 18.94 -32.11
C MET A 460 -91.26 17.82 -31.51
N GLY A 461 -89.98 18.09 -31.21
CA GLY A 461 -89.04 17.13 -30.64
C GLY A 461 -88.36 16.21 -31.67
N ASN A 462 -88.51 16.47 -32.97
CA ASN A 462 -87.82 15.69 -34.00
C ASN A 462 -86.35 16.10 -34.08
N ALA A 463 -85.48 15.10 -34.18
CA ALA A 463 -84.05 15.30 -34.38
C ALA A 463 -83.77 15.69 -35.84
N ILE A 464 -83.09 16.83 -36.04
CA ILE A 464 -82.64 17.32 -37.33
C ILE A 464 -81.11 17.17 -37.40
N PRO A 465 -80.60 16.06 -37.97
CA PRO A 465 -79.17 15.86 -38.16
C PRO A 465 -78.67 16.63 -39.39
N GLU A 466 -77.71 17.52 -39.19
CA GLU A 466 -77.03 18.26 -40.25
C GLU A 466 -75.54 17.88 -40.29
N VAL A 467 -75.04 17.58 -41.49
CA VAL A 467 -73.65 17.15 -41.71
C VAL A 467 -72.71 18.36 -41.83
N SER A 468 -71.50 18.23 -41.31
CA SER A 468 -70.44 19.24 -41.37
C SER A 468 -69.75 19.31 -42.73
N ASP A 469 -68.96 20.36 -42.93
CA ASP A 469 -68.03 20.48 -44.06
C ASP A 469 -66.60 20.19 -43.55
N GLY A 470 -66.23 18.91 -43.56
CA GLY A 470 -64.99 18.45 -42.96
C GLY A 470 -64.95 18.71 -41.45
N ASN A 471 -63.87 19.34 -40.96
CA ASN A 471 -63.76 19.79 -39.57
C ASN A 471 -64.52 21.09 -39.27
N SER A 472 -65.14 21.74 -40.25
CA SER A 472 -65.81 23.03 -40.11
C SER A 472 -67.34 22.93 -40.12
N PHE A 473 -68.01 23.90 -39.49
CA PHE A 473 -69.46 23.99 -39.52
C PHE A 473 -69.97 24.35 -40.93
N SER A 474 -70.90 23.56 -41.46
CA SER A 474 -71.55 23.85 -42.75
C SER A 474 -72.51 25.04 -42.65
N GLN A 475 -72.87 25.65 -43.79
CA GLN A 475 -73.79 26.80 -43.79
C GLN A 475 -75.16 26.46 -43.18
N ARG A 476 -75.67 25.25 -43.45
CA ARG A 476 -76.93 24.76 -42.85
C ARG A 476 -76.83 24.65 -41.33
N GLN A 477 -75.72 24.14 -40.81
CA GLN A 477 -75.47 24.07 -39.36
C GLN A 477 -75.43 25.47 -38.75
N LYS A 478 -74.72 26.43 -39.39
CA LYS A 478 -74.67 27.83 -38.93
C LYS A 478 -76.05 28.50 -38.94
N GLU A 479 -76.87 28.23 -39.95
CA GLU A 479 -78.25 28.71 -40.03
C GLU A 479 -79.12 28.15 -38.90
N GLN A 480 -79.01 26.86 -38.59
CA GLN A 480 -79.73 26.26 -37.46
C GLN A 480 -79.27 26.85 -36.13
N ILE A 481 -77.96 27.00 -35.90
CA ILE A 481 -77.41 27.65 -34.70
C ILE A 481 -77.95 29.08 -34.53
N ARG A 482 -78.09 29.85 -35.62
CA ARG A 482 -78.68 31.21 -35.57
C ARG A 482 -80.13 31.18 -35.07
N ARG A 483 -80.91 30.20 -35.51
CA ARG A 483 -82.34 30.03 -35.17
C ARG A 483 -82.58 29.55 -33.72
N LEU A 484 -81.60 28.88 -33.10
CA LEU A 484 -81.74 28.39 -31.73
C LEU A 484 -82.02 29.51 -30.73
N ALA A 485 -83.00 29.36 -29.85
CA ALA A 485 -83.24 30.30 -28.76
C ALA A 485 -82.19 30.12 -27.64
N ARG A 486 -82.01 31.15 -26.81
CA ARG A 486 -81.21 31.04 -25.58
C ARG A 486 -81.78 29.91 -24.69
N GLY A 487 -80.90 29.10 -24.13
CA GLY A 487 -81.22 27.92 -23.33
C GLY A 487 -81.44 26.63 -24.14
N SER A 488 -81.46 26.70 -25.47
CA SER A 488 -81.62 25.51 -26.33
C SER A 488 -80.35 24.66 -26.35
N TYR A 489 -80.52 23.35 -26.50
CA TYR A 489 -79.43 22.39 -26.61
C TYR A 489 -79.33 21.84 -28.03
N PHE A 490 -78.10 21.55 -28.46
CA PHE A 490 -77.83 20.71 -29.61
C PHE A 490 -76.61 19.84 -29.33
N TYR A 491 -76.49 18.72 -30.04
CA TYR A 491 -75.41 17.77 -29.85
C TYR A 491 -74.49 17.75 -31.07
N VAL A 492 -73.19 17.83 -30.84
CA VAL A 492 -72.18 17.52 -31.87
C VAL A 492 -71.86 16.04 -31.72
N SER A 493 -72.29 15.21 -32.68
CA SER A 493 -72.17 13.76 -32.63
C SER A 493 -71.55 13.20 -33.92
N GLY A 494 -71.21 11.91 -33.91
CA GLY A 494 -70.59 11.24 -35.06
C GLY A 494 -69.29 11.91 -35.50
N ILE A 495 -68.51 12.40 -34.54
CA ILE A 495 -67.25 13.09 -34.79
C ILE A 495 -66.21 12.03 -35.11
N ARG A 496 -65.68 12.08 -36.33
CA ARG A 496 -64.60 11.20 -36.81
C ARG A 496 -63.28 11.94 -36.78
N ALA A 497 -62.28 11.37 -36.12
CA ALA A 497 -60.95 11.95 -36.02
C ALA A 497 -59.86 10.93 -36.36
N ILE A 498 -58.78 11.39 -36.98
CA ILE A 498 -57.58 10.62 -37.31
C ILE A 498 -56.41 11.12 -36.47
N GLY A 499 -55.75 10.20 -35.77
CA GLY A 499 -54.54 10.47 -34.98
C GLY A 499 -53.26 10.38 -35.81
N PRO A 500 -52.10 10.72 -35.22
CA PRO A 500 -50.79 10.50 -35.84
C PRO A 500 -50.50 9.02 -36.14
N ASP A 501 -51.20 8.11 -35.45
CA ASP A 501 -51.18 6.67 -35.69
C ASP A 501 -51.90 6.25 -36.99
N GLY A 502 -52.56 7.19 -37.68
CA GLY A 502 -53.25 6.95 -38.95
C GLY A 502 -54.59 6.23 -38.81
N MET A 503 -55.05 5.93 -37.59
CA MET A 503 -56.32 5.25 -37.36
C MET A 503 -57.46 6.26 -37.22
N GLU A 504 -58.56 6.02 -37.95
CA GLU A 504 -59.80 6.79 -37.80
C GLU A 504 -60.64 6.25 -36.64
N ARG A 505 -61.20 7.16 -35.84
CA ARG A 505 -61.97 6.84 -34.63
C ARG A 505 -63.19 7.72 -34.51
N ASP A 506 -64.27 7.14 -34.01
CA ASP A 506 -65.45 7.87 -33.56
C ASP A 506 -65.23 8.33 -32.11
N ILE A 507 -65.35 9.63 -31.85
CA ILE A 507 -65.05 10.23 -30.55
C ILE A 507 -66.30 10.74 -29.84
N ALA A 508 -66.13 11.13 -28.57
CA ALA A 508 -67.23 11.48 -27.67
C ALA A 508 -68.14 12.60 -28.22
N VAL A 509 -69.41 12.59 -27.81
CA VAL A 509 -70.39 13.62 -28.17
C VAL A 509 -70.15 14.87 -27.34
N ILE A 510 -70.25 16.07 -27.95
CA ILE A 510 -70.27 17.34 -27.21
C ILE A 510 -71.73 17.79 -27.08
N GLU A 511 -72.16 18.03 -25.84
CA GLU A 511 -73.40 18.74 -25.55
C GLU A 511 -73.16 20.25 -25.51
N VAL A 512 -73.97 20.99 -26.26
CA VAL A 512 -73.85 22.45 -26.37
C VAL A 512 -75.16 23.11 -26.00
N GLN A 513 -75.14 23.94 -24.96
CA GLN A 513 -76.23 24.81 -24.57
C GLN A 513 -75.95 26.24 -25.05
N VAL A 514 -76.89 26.83 -25.77
CA VAL A 514 -76.76 28.20 -26.27
C VAL A 514 -77.09 29.19 -25.15
N ASN A 515 -76.15 30.07 -24.80
CA ASN A 515 -76.37 31.20 -23.88
C ASN A 515 -76.60 32.52 -24.60
#